data_AF-A0A2N3TCG2-F1
#
_entry.id   AF-A0A2N3TCG2-F1
#
_cell.length_a   1.000
_cell.length_b   1.000
_cell.length_c   1.000
_cell.angle_alpha   90.00
_cell.angle_beta   90.00
_cell.angle_gamma   90.00
#
_symmetry.space_group_name_H-M   'P 1'
#
loop_
_entity.id
_entity.type
_entity.pdbx_description
1 polymer ?
#
loop_
_entity_poly.entity_id
_entity_poly.type
_entity_poly.pdbx_seq_one_letter_code
_entity_poly.pdbx_strand_id
1 'polypeptide(L)'
;MKKIALILFLLCFIPKTNAQDIYDDALTAASYAYSHSKKAHGANNVFHTQEYADKAIEAFQKVEDLSDKCGCKKANETAYTARVDMESSLEQDTYERSRYFAKRAKELGSKLLEQLTFCQANSGSNYTDAEEASTAEENELAEATQEVASKQKELEEKRRQLELEQQKLEQQIAEQNKIKADFEAKRAAELKAQSLMKSKAETALQKLENALQELSVVLNEESKFESHADYVRSENDLKNESLDDTKTFYVNRAKELTQTAMQQFAGYNMVEN
;
A
#
# COMPACT_ATOMS: atom_id res chain seq x y z
N MET A 1 -5.86 75.79 -18.48
CA MET A 1 -6.91 74.77 -18.71
C MET A 1 -6.68 73.88 -19.95
N LYS A 2 -6.10 74.39 -21.07
CA LYS A 2 -5.84 73.57 -22.28
C LYS A 2 -4.90 72.37 -22.11
N LYS A 3 -3.93 72.43 -21.19
CA LYS A 3 -2.98 71.31 -20.95
C LYS A 3 -3.57 70.15 -20.13
N ILE A 4 -4.61 70.41 -19.34
CA ILE A 4 -5.28 69.39 -18.52
C ILE A 4 -6.29 68.59 -19.37
N ALA A 5 -6.95 69.26 -20.33
CA ALA A 5 -7.86 68.61 -21.28
C ALA A 5 -7.13 67.59 -22.19
N LEU A 6 -5.86 67.84 -22.51
CA LEU A 6 -5.06 66.97 -23.38
C LEU A 6 -4.60 65.69 -22.68
N ILE A 7 -4.37 65.74 -21.37
CA ILE A 7 -4.04 64.56 -20.55
C ILE A 7 -5.29 63.70 -20.31
N LEU A 8 -6.48 64.31 -20.17
CA LEU A 8 -7.73 63.56 -20.02
C LEU A 8 -8.16 62.84 -21.31
N PHE A 9 -7.80 63.37 -22.48
CA PHE A 9 -8.11 62.75 -23.78
C PHE A 9 -7.20 61.54 -24.10
N LEU A 10 -5.96 61.52 -23.59
CA LEU A 10 -5.02 60.41 -23.77
C LEU A 10 -5.33 59.18 -22.91
N LEU A 11 -6.08 59.32 -21.83
CA LEU A 11 -6.49 58.19 -20.96
C LEU A 11 -7.60 57.32 -21.57
N CYS A 12 -8.20 57.70 -22.70
CA CYS A 12 -9.24 56.92 -23.39
C CYS A 12 -8.70 55.92 -24.42
N PHE A 13 -7.38 55.87 -24.66
CA PHE A 13 -6.74 54.99 -25.63
C PHE A 13 -5.87 53.90 -25.00
N ILE A 14 -6.27 53.36 -23.83
CA ILE A 14 -5.70 52.10 -23.35
C ILE A 14 -6.54 50.98 -23.97
N PRO A 15 -6.08 50.27 -25.02
CA PRO A 15 -6.78 49.09 -25.47
C PRO A 15 -6.80 48.09 -24.30
N LYS A 16 -7.99 47.64 -23.90
CA LYS A 16 -8.14 46.56 -22.92
C LYS A 16 -7.78 45.24 -23.59
N THR A 17 -6.50 44.98 -23.80
CA THR A 17 -6.00 43.67 -24.23
C THR A 17 -5.77 42.80 -23.00
N ASN A 18 -6.85 42.24 -22.45
CA ASN A 18 -6.78 41.01 -21.68
C ASN A 18 -7.58 39.95 -22.45
N ALA A 19 -7.06 39.56 -23.63
CA ALA A 19 -7.55 38.36 -24.29
C ALA A 19 -6.80 37.19 -23.65
N GLN A 20 -7.40 36.58 -22.63
CA GLN A 20 -6.89 35.35 -22.03
C GLN A 20 -7.07 34.22 -23.04
N ASP A 21 -6.02 33.45 -23.31
CA ASP A 21 -6.07 32.35 -24.29
C ASP A 21 -6.93 31.20 -23.74
N ILE A 22 -7.99 30.86 -24.48
CA ILE A 22 -8.93 29.79 -24.14
C ILE A 22 -8.20 28.42 -24.07
N TYR A 23 -7.14 28.22 -24.88
CA TYR A 23 -6.33 27.01 -24.83
C TYR A 23 -5.53 26.90 -23.53
N ASP A 24 -4.93 27.99 -23.08
CA ASP A 24 -4.18 28.03 -21.83
C ASP A 24 -5.10 27.84 -20.61
N ASP A 25 -6.32 28.40 -20.68
CA ASP A 25 -7.36 28.15 -19.67
C ASP A 25 -7.78 26.67 -19.64
N ALA A 26 -7.94 26.04 -20.81
CA ALA A 26 -8.28 24.62 -20.92
C ALA A 26 -7.15 23.73 -20.36
N LEU A 27 -5.90 24.03 -20.70
CA LEU A 27 -4.72 23.32 -20.20
C LEU A 27 -4.54 23.49 -18.69
N THR A 28 -4.82 24.67 -18.16
CA THR A 28 -4.78 24.95 -16.72
C THR A 28 -5.86 24.14 -15.98
N ALA A 29 -7.09 24.14 -16.50
CA ALA A 29 -8.18 23.35 -15.93
C ALA A 29 -7.87 21.84 -16.00
N ALA A 30 -7.33 21.36 -17.12
CA ALA A 30 -6.94 19.95 -17.29
C ALA A 30 -5.80 19.55 -16.35
N SER A 31 -4.83 20.44 -16.13
CA SER A 31 -3.75 20.22 -15.17
C SER A 31 -4.27 20.11 -13.74
N TYR A 32 -5.25 20.95 -13.39
CA TYR A 32 -5.93 20.89 -12.09
C TYR A 32 -6.73 19.60 -11.92
N ALA A 33 -7.50 19.21 -12.94
CA ALA A 33 -8.25 17.95 -12.98
C ALA A 33 -7.33 16.73 -12.82
N TYR A 34 -6.23 16.68 -13.58
CA TYR A 34 -5.25 15.61 -13.49
C TYR A 34 -4.58 15.54 -12.11
N SER A 35 -4.22 16.69 -11.54
CA SER A 35 -3.60 16.77 -10.21
C SER A 35 -4.51 16.19 -9.12
N HIS A 36 -5.78 16.58 -9.11
CA HIS A 36 -6.75 16.03 -8.15
C HIS A 36 -7.08 14.58 -8.42
N SER A 37 -7.13 14.17 -9.69
CA SER A 37 -7.27 12.76 -10.04
C SER A 37 -6.13 11.89 -9.52
N LYS A 38 -4.90 12.41 -9.61
CA LYS A 38 -3.71 11.76 -9.03
C LYS A 38 -3.79 11.69 -7.50
N LYS A 39 -4.28 12.74 -6.83
CA LYS A 39 -4.49 12.74 -5.37
C LYS A 39 -5.58 11.76 -4.95
N ALA A 40 -6.71 11.71 -5.65
CA ALA A 40 -7.79 10.76 -5.41
C ALA A 40 -7.28 9.30 -5.51
N HIS A 41 -6.51 8.99 -6.55
CA HIS A 41 -5.88 7.69 -6.73
C HIS A 41 -4.81 7.37 -5.66
N GLY A 42 -4.11 8.40 -5.15
CA GLY A 42 -3.04 8.27 -4.16
C GLY A 42 -3.51 8.33 -2.70
N ALA A 43 -4.78 8.64 -2.46
CA ALA A 43 -5.37 8.67 -1.13
C ALA A 43 -5.40 7.26 -0.53
N ASN A 44 -5.53 7.17 0.80
CA ASN A 44 -5.45 5.92 1.56
C ASN A 44 -6.78 5.46 2.18
N ASN A 45 -7.87 6.18 1.92
CA ASN A 45 -9.21 5.83 2.37
C ASN A 45 -10.26 6.39 1.42
N VAL A 46 -11.47 5.82 1.50
CA VAL A 46 -12.59 6.15 0.59
C VAL A 46 -12.98 7.64 0.66
N PHE A 47 -13.03 8.23 1.85
CA PHE A 47 -13.44 9.63 2.02
C PHE A 47 -12.46 10.60 1.34
N HIS A 48 -11.16 10.42 1.49
CA HIS A 48 -10.18 11.25 0.79
C HIS A 48 -10.14 10.99 -0.72
N THR A 49 -10.32 9.74 -1.16
CA THR A 49 -10.47 9.45 -2.59
C THR A 49 -11.66 10.22 -3.16
N GLN A 50 -12.80 10.19 -2.49
CA GLN A 50 -14.01 10.90 -2.90
C GLN A 50 -13.87 12.42 -2.84
N GLU A 51 -13.26 12.96 -1.78
CA GLU A 51 -13.02 14.41 -1.64
C GLU A 51 -12.19 14.97 -2.82
N TYR A 52 -11.15 14.25 -3.25
CA TYR A 52 -10.36 14.66 -4.41
C TYR A 52 -11.05 14.35 -5.74
N ALA A 53 -11.88 13.30 -5.80
CA ALA A 53 -12.68 13.00 -6.99
C ALA A 53 -13.69 14.14 -7.25
N ASP A 54 -14.36 14.65 -6.23
CA ASP A 54 -15.29 15.78 -6.31
C ASP A 54 -14.62 17.03 -6.92
N LYS A 55 -13.44 17.40 -6.40
CA LYS A 55 -12.64 18.50 -6.96
C LYS A 55 -12.18 18.26 -8.40
N ALA A 56 -11.94 17.01 -8.78
CA ALA A 56 -11.58 16.65 -10.14
C ALA A 56 -12.78 16.75 -11.09
N ILE A 57 -14.00 16.43 -10.64
CA ILE A 57 -15.24 16.56 -11.42
C ILE A 57 -15.45 18.00 -11.87
N GLU A 58 -15.42 18.95 -10.94
CA GLU A 58 -15.58 20.39 -11.25
C GLU A 58 -14.56 20.86 -12.30
N ALA A 59 -13.33 20.37 -12.17
CA ALA A 59 -12.24 20.71 -13.08
C ALA A 59 -12.44 20.10 -14.47
N PHE A 60 -12.86 18.84 -14.57
CA PHE A 60 -13.17 18.20 -15.86
C PHE A 60 -14.36 18.86 -16.55
N GLN A 61 -15.40 19.26 -15.82
CA GLN A 61 -16.52 20.04 -16.38
C GLN A 61 -16.03 21.35 -17.01
N LYS A 62 -15.12 22.06 -16.32
CA LYS A 62 -14.51 23.26 -16.87
C LYS A 62 -13.70 22.98 -18.14
N VAL A 63 -13.01 21.84 -18.21
CA VAL A 63 -12.30 21.44 -19.44
C VAL A 63 -13.29 21.13 -20.56
N GLU A 64 -14.40 20.44 -20.29
CA GLU A 64 -15.44 20.18 -21.28
C GLU A 64 -15.92 21.51 -21.91
N ASP A 65 -16.30 22.49 -21.08
CA ASP A 65 -16.76 23.80 -21.54
C ASP A 65 -15.72 24.57 -22.38
N LEU A 66 -14.45 24.53 -21.99
CA LEU A 66 -13.38 25.26 -22.67
C LEU A 66 -12.96 24.57 -23.96
N SER A 67 -12.85 23.23 -23.94
CA SER A 67 -12.48 22.41 -25.09
C SER A 67 -13.53 22.43 -26.20
N ASP A 68 -14.81 22.58 -25.85
CA ASP A 68 -15.87 22.78 -26.83
C ASP A 68 -15.74 24.15 -27.53
N LYS A 69 -15.47 25.22 -26.76
CA LYS A 69 -15.27 26.58 -27.29
C LYS A 69 -14.08 26.70 -28.24
N CYS A 70 -13.02 25.93 -28.02
CA CYS A 70 -11.85 25.91 -28.91
C CYS A 70 -11.88 24.78 -29.96
N GLY A 71 -12.99 24.01 -30.06
CA GLY A 71 -13.18 23.00 -31.10
C GLY A 71 -12.39 21.70 -30.91
N CYS A 72 -11.84 21.46 -29.72
CA CYS A 72 -11.03 20.29 -29.38
C CYS A 72 -11.90 19.09 -28.98
N LYS A 73 -12.70 18.58 -29.92
CA LYS A 73 -13.70 17.51 -29.66
C LYS A 73 -13.14 16.29 -28.91
N LYS A 74 -11.96 15.81 -29.32
CA LYS A 74 -11.34 14.63 -28.68
C LYS A 74 -10.98 14.88 -27.21
N ALA A 75 -10.51 16.09 -26.91
CA ALA A 75 -10.22 16.52 -25.53
C ALA A 75 -11.52 16.64 -24.73
N ASN A 76 -12.58 17.21 -25.31
CA ASN A 76 -13.89 17.28 -24.67
C ASN A 76 -14.43 15.89 -24.30
N GLU A 77 -14.44 14.95 -25.25
CA GLU A 77 -14.90 13.56 -25.02
C GLU A 77 -14.06 12.84 -23.95
N THR A 78 -12.74 13.07 -23.94
CA THR A 78 -11.83 12.51 -22.94
C THR A 78 -12.10 13.10 -21.55
N ALA A 79 -12.33 14.42 -21.46
CA ALA A 79 -12.69 15.09 -20.22
C ALA A 79 -14.04 14.59 -19.66
N TYR A 80 -15.05 14.47 -20.51
CA TYR A 80 -16.35 13.87 -20.17
C TYR A 80 -16.18 12.46 -19.58
N THR A 81 -15.41 11.60 -20.25
CA THR A 81 -15.19 10.22 -19.78
C THR A 81 -14.47 10.20 -18.43
N ALA A 82 -13.47 11.07 -18.26
CA ALA A 82 -12.73 11.18 -17.01
C ALA A 82 -13.62 11.71 -15.86
N ARG A 83 -14.51 12.66 -16.15
CA ARG A 83 -15.52 13.14 -15.19
C ARG A 83 -16.46 12.02 -14.74
N VAL A 84 -17.00 11.25 -15.69
CA VAL A 84 -17.92 10.13 -15.38
C VAL A 84 -17.22 9.05 -14.53
N ASP A 85 -15.94 8.78 -14.79
CA ASP A 85 -15.16 7.91 -13.92
C ASP A 85 -15.05 8.52 -12.50
N MET A 86 -14.82 9.82 -12.35
CA MET A 86 -14.80 10.45 -11.02
C MET A 86 -16.17 10.46 -10.33
N GLU A 87 -17.26 10.65 -11.06
CA GLU A 87 -18.62 10.50 -10.50
C GLU A 87 -18.85 9.07 -10.01
N SER A 88 -18.44 8.09 -10.81
CA SER A 88 -18.48 6.67 -10.41
C SER A 88 -17.63 6.43 -9.16
N SER A 89 -16.52 7.15 -8.98
CA SER A 89 -15.66 7.10 -7.78
C SER A 89 -16.40 7.59 -6.53
N LEU A 90 -17.26 8.60 -6.65
CA LEU A 90 -18.09 9.12 -5.55
C LEU A 90 -19.14 8.10 -5.09
N GLU A 91 -19.66 7.29 -5.99
CA GLU A 91 -20.74 6.34 -5.72
C GLU A 91 -20.26 5.01 -5.08
N GLN A 92 -18.95 4.79 -4.94
CA GLN A 92 -18.44 3.52 -4.41
C GLN A 92 -18.32 3.51 -2.88
N ASP A 93 -18.83 2.45 -2.25
CA ASP A 93 -18.75 2.25 -0.81
C ASP A 93 -17.39 1.74 -0.30
N THR A 94 -16.52 1.25 -1.21
CA THR A 94 -15.22 0.70 -0.82
C THR A 94 -14.08 1.50 -1.41
N TYR A 95 -13.02 1.63 -0.61
CA TYR A 95 -11.81 2.33 -0.98
C TYR A 95 -11.23 1.83 -2.31
N GLU A 96 -11.06 0.52 -2.48
CA GLU A 96 -10.44 -0.03 -3.71
C GLU A 96 -11.30 0.20 -4.96
N ARG A 97 -12.64 0.18 -4.85
CA ARG A 97 -13.53 0.46 -5.99
C ARG A 97 -13.52 1.93 -6.35
N SER A 98 -13.61 2.82 -5.35
CA SER A 98 -13.49 4.27 -5.57
C SER A 98 -12.15 4.58 -6.25
N ARG A 99 -11.06 4.05 -5.69
CA ARG A 99 -9.70 4.22 -6.20
C ARG A 99 -9.50 3.68 -7.61
N TYR A 100 -10.18 2.61 -7.99
CA TYR A 100 -10.15 2.07 -9.36
C TYR A 100 -10.63 3.09 -10.39
N PHE A 101 -11.76 3.76 -10.13
CA PHE A 101 -12.27 4.79 -11.03
C PHE A 101 -11.39 6.03 -11.03
N ALA A 102 -10.92 6.47 -9.86
CA ALA A 102 -9.95 7.57 -9.76
C ALA A 102 -8.66 7.30 -10.55
N LYS A 103 -8.19 6.03 -10.59
CA LYS A 103 -7.05 5.62 -11.43
C LYS A 103 -7.33 5.84 -12.92
N ARG A 104 -8.50 5.43 -13.41
CA ARG A 104 -8.88 5.58 -14.82
C ARG A 104 -8.97 7.05 -15.22
N ALA A 105 -9.63 7.87 -14.40
CA ALA A 105 -9.73 9.31 -14.63
C ALA A 105 -8.35 10.00 -14.59
N LYS A 106 -7.43 9.59 -13.73
CA LYS A 106 -6.03 10.05 -13.75
C LYS A 106 -5.34 9.73 -15.09
N GLU A 107 -5.48 8.51 -15.60
CA GLU A 107 -4.88 8.10 -16.88
C GLU A 107 -5.47 8.90 -18.06
N LEU A 108 -6.79 9.15 -18.03
CA LEU A 108 -7.47 10.01 -18.99
C LEU A 108 -7.05 11.47 -18.86
N GLY A 109 -6.85 11.99 -17.65
CA GLY A 109 -6.36 13.35 -17.41
C GLY A 109 -4.96 13.59 -17.99
N SER A 110 -4.08 12.58 -17.97
CA SER A 110 -2.77 12.68 -18.67
C SER A 110 -2.95 12.76 -20.19
N LYS A 111 -3.81 11.91 -20.76
CA LYS A 111 -4.11 11.93 -22.21
C LYS A 111 -4.80 13.23 -22.63
N LEU A 112 -5.64 13.79 -21.77
CA LEU A 112 -6.33 15.04 -21.99
C LEU A 112 -5.36 16.22 -22.17
N LEU A 113 -4.31 16.28 -21.34
CA LEU A 113 -3.24 17.27 -21.48
C LEU A 113 -2.55 17.16 -22.85
N GLU A 114 -2.17 15.95 -23.26
CA GLU A 114 -1.54 15.71 -24.57
C GLU A 114 -2.46 16.13 -25.74
N GLN A 115 -3.75 15.82 -25.64
CA GLN A 115 -4.73 16.16 -26.67
C GLN A 115 -4.98 17.66 -26.78
N LEU A 116 -5.04 18.38 -25.66
CA LEU A 116 -5.21 19.83 -25.65
C LEU A 116 -3.98 20.53 -26.23
N THR A 117 -2.77 20.09 -25.85
CA THR A 117 -1.52 20.61 -26.44
C THR A 117 -1.47 20.37 -27.95
N PHE A 118 -1.85 19.17 -28.41
CA PHE A 118 -1.93 18.87 -29.84
C PHE A 118 -3.00 19.71 -30.55
N CYS A 119 -4.14 19.95 -29.90
CA CYS A 119 -5.20 20.77 -30.46
C CYS A 119 -4.72 22.22 -30.65
N GLN A 120 -4.14 22.84 -29.62
CA GLN A 120 -3.57 24.19 -29.68
C GLN A 120 -2.58 24.34 -30.83
N ALA A 121 -1.67 23.37 -31.00
CA ALA A 121 -0.67 23.39 -32.07
C ALA A 121 -1.28 23.32 -33.49
N ASN A 122 -2.43 22.66 -33.67
CA ASN A 122 -3.07 22.51 -34.98
C ASN A 122 -4.13 23.56 -35.29
N SER A 123 -4.63 24.27 -34.27
CA SER A 123 -5.60 25.35 -34.45
C SER A 123 -5.02 26.58 -35.14
N GLY A 124 -3.68 26.69 -35.22
CA GLY A 124 -2.98 27.71 -36.03
C GLY A 124 -2.97 27.46 -37.54
N SER A 125 -3.51 26.33 -38.04
CA SER A 125 -3.42 25.95 -39.46
C SER A 125 -4.54 26.52 -40.35
N ASN A 126 -5.49 27.31 -39.83
CA ASN A 126 -6.70 27.68 -40.59
C ASN A 126 -7.06 29.18 -40.61
N TYR A 127 -6.10 30.08 -40.48
CA TYR A 127 -6.31 31.49 -40.82
C TYR A 127 -5.10 32.05 -41.57
N THR A 128 -5.28 32.33 -42.86
CA THR A 128 -4.47 33.27 -43.61
C THR A 128 -4.87 34.69 -43.22
N ASP A 129 -4.00 35.43 -42.58
CA ASP A 129 -3.48 36.67 -43.16
C ASP A 129 -2.23 37.14 -42.40
N ALA A 130 -1.28 37.61 -43.18
CA ALA A 130 0.07 37.99 -42.77
C ALA A 130 0.08 39.27 -41.92
N GLU A 131 1.02 39.36 -40.98
CA GLU A 131 1.95 40.48 -40.92
C GLU A 131 3.22 40.07 -40.16
N GLU A 132 4.36 40.26 -40.81
CA GLU A 132 5.69 40.05 -40.25
C GLU A 132 5.98 41.08 -39.15
N ALA A 133 6.39 40.60 -37.99
CA ALA A 133 7.23 41.35 -37.06
C ALA A 133 8.22 40.39 -36.40
N SER A 134 9.25 39.98 -37.14
CA SER A 134 10.44 39.42 -36.53
C SER A 134 11.14 40.52 -35.72
N THR A 135 11.33 40.31 -34.42
CA THR A 135 12.63 40.42 -33.72
C THR A 135 12.43 40.61 -32.21
N ALA A 136 12.19 39.50 -31.49
CA ALA A 136 12.47 39.37 -30.04
C ALA A 136 12.26 37.94 -29.48
N GLU A 137 11.52 37.06 -30.17
CA GLU A 137 11.04 35.78 -29.62
C GLU A 137 11.92 34.54 -29.88
N GLU A 138 13.03 34.66 -30.64
CA GLU A 138 13.95 33.52 -30.87
C GLU A 138 14.74 33.10 -29.61
N ASN A 139 14.89 33.98 -28.62
CA ASN A 139 15.60 33.67 -27.38
C ASN A 139 14.73 32.91 -26.35
N GLU A 140 13.44 33.24 -26.22
CA GLU A 140 12.53 32.56 -25.28
C GLU A 140 12.10 31.16 -25.76
N LEU A 141 11.93 30.96 -27.08
CA LEU A 141 11.64 29.63 -27.63
C LEU A 141 12.86 28.70 -27.56
N ALA A 142 14.07 29.22 -27.78
CA ALA A 142 15.31 28.47 -27.60
C ALA A 142 15.54 28.08 -26.13
N GLU A 143 15.27 28.99 -25.18
CA GLU A 143 15.30 28.69 -23.74
C GLU A 143 14.26 27.64 -23.33
N ALA A 144 13.02 27.76 -23.82
CA ALA A 144 11.96 26.78 -23.53
C ALA A 144 12.27 25.39 -24.10
N THR A 145 12.84 25.31 -25.31
CA THR A 145 13.24 24.04 -25.93
C THR A 145 14.41 23.40 -25.17
N GLN A 146 15.34 24.21 -24.66
CA GLN A 146 16.46 23.77 -23.84
C GLN A 146 16.03 23.34 -22.44
N GLU A 147 15.01 23.98 -21.85
CA GLU A 147 14.39 23.59 -20.58
C GLU A 147 13.61 22.26 -20.72
N VAL A 148 12.88 22.06 -21.81
CA VAL A 148 12.19 20.78 -22.07
C VAL A 148 13.19 19.65 -22.25
N ALA A 149 14.27 19.87 -23.00
CA ALA A 149 15.32 18.88 -23.18
C ALA A 149 16.07 18.55 -21.88
N SER A 150 16.28 19.54 -20.99
CA SER A 150 16.91 19.31 -19.69
C SER A 150 15.99 18.53 -18.75
N LYS A 151 14.68 18.85 -18.72
CA LYS A 151 13.68 18.09 -17.95
C LYS A 151 13.51 16.66 -18.46
N GLN A 152 13.60 16.42 -19.76
CA GLN A 152 13.57 15.05 -20.32
C GLN A 152 14.77 14.22 -19.85
N LYS A 153 15.98 14.80 -19.85
CA LYS A 153 17.18 14.13 -19.33
C LYS A 153 17.09 13.86 -17.83
N GLU A 154 16.58 14.81 -17.04
CA GLU A 154 16.35 14.61 -15.60
C GLU A 154 15.34 13.48 -15.35
N LEU A 155 14.29 13.41 -16.15
CA LEU A 155 13.25 12.39 -16.03
C LEU A 155 13.77 11.00 -16.42
N GLU A 156 14.64 10.91 -17.43
CA GLU A 156 15.32 9.68 -17.82
C GLU A 156 16.29 9.19 -16.74
N GLU A 157 17.08 10.08 -16.16
CA GLU A 157 17.96 9.75 -15.04
C GLU A 157 17.16 9.28 -13.82
N LYS A 158 16.06 9.96 -13.49
CA LYS A 158 15.14 9.51 -12.44
C LYS A 158 14.54 8.13 -12.72
N ARG A 159 14.17 7.83 -13.97
CA ARG A 159 13.69 6.49 -14.36
C ARG A 159 14.76 5.43 -14.14
N ARG A 160 16.01 5.71 -14.53
CA ARG A 160 17.13 4.80 -14.33
C ARG A 160 17.42 4.57 -12.85
N GLN A 161 17.36 5.61 -12.03
CA GLN A 161 17.51 5.51 -10.58
C GLN A 161 16.40 4.66 -9.95
N LEU A 162 15.15 4.87 -10.36
CA LEU A 162 14.01 4.07 -9.89
C LEU A 162 14.14 2.60 -10.29
N GLU A 163 14.65 2.30 -11.49
CA GLU A 163 14.87 0.93 -11.94
C GLU A 163 15.95 0.22 -11.09
N LEU A 164 17.06 0.92 -10.80
CA LEU A 164 18.10 0.40 -9.89
C LEU A 164 17.57 0.19 -8.47
N GLU A 165 16.77 1.11 -7.97
CA GLU A 165 16.13 1.00 -6.66
C GLU A 165 15.15 -0.18 -6.62
N GLN A 166 14.36 -0.37 -7.67
CA GLN A 166 13.44 -1.50 -7.81
C GLN A 166 14.19 -2.83 -7.78
N GLN A 167 15.28 -2.96 -8.56
CA GLN A 167 16.11 -4.17 -8.56
C GLN A 167 16.68 -4.47 -7.17
N LYS A 168 17.15 -3.43 -6.46
CA LYS A 168 17.67 -3.58 -5.09
C LYS A 168 16.57 -4.01 -4.12
N LEU A 169 15.38 -3.46 -4.23
CA LEU A 169 14.24 -3.81 -3.39
C LEU A 169 13.79 -5.25 -3.64
N GLU A 170 13.74 -5.67 -4.91
CA GLU A 170 13.44 -7.06 -5.28
C GLU A 170 14.44 -8.05 -4.68
N GLN A 171 15.74 -7.73 -4.72
CA GLN A 171 16.76 -8.54 -4.06
C GLN A 171 16.56 -8.61 -2.54
N GLN A 172 16.23 -7.49 -1.89
CA GLN A 172 15.96 -7.47 -0.45
C GLN A 172 14.72 -8.30 -0.09
N ILE A 173 13.65 -8.22 -0.88
CA ILE A 173 12.44 -9.02 -0.69
C ILE A 173 12.75 -10.51 -0.88
N ALA A 174 13.53 -10.87 -1.90
CA ALA A 174 13.94 -12.25 -2.14
C ALA A 174 14.75 -12.82 -0.97
N GLU A 175 15.70 -12.04 -0.43
CA GLU A 175 16.49 -12.45 0.73
C GLU A 175 15.63 -12.59 2.00
N GLN A 176 14.74 -11.63 2.26
CA GLN A 176 13.80 -11.73 3.39
C GLN A 176 12.88 -12.96 3.28
N ASN A 177 12.38 -13.26 2.07
CA ASN A 177 11.56 -14.44 1.83
C ASN A 177 12.35 -15.73 2.07
N LYS A 178 13.62 -15.77 1.68
CA LYS A 178 14.50 -16.90 1.94
C LYS A 178 14.74 -17.11 3.43
N ILE A 179 15.06 -16.03 4.18
CA ILE A 179 15.25 -16.07 5.63
C ILE A 179 13.97 -16.56 6.33
N LYS A 180 12.81 -16.04 5.90
CA LYS A 180 11.50 -16.45 6.44
C LYS A 180 11.23 -17.93 6.19
N ALA A 181 11.45 -18.42 4.96
CA ALA A 181 11.28 -19.82 4.61
C ALA A 181 12.21 -20.73 5.43
N ASP A 182 13.47 -20.34 5.61
CA ASP A 182 14.43 -21.08 6.44
C ASP A 182 14.01 -21.13 7.90
N PHE A 183 13.47 -20.03 8.44
CA PHE A 183 12.94 -19.97 9.81
C PHE A 183 11.71 -20.87 9.97
N GLU A 184 10.76 -20.81 9.05
CA GLU A 184 9.55 -21.66 9.06
C GLU A 184 9.92 -23.14 8.95
N ALA A 185 10.88 -23.50 8.09
CA ALA A 185 11.38 -24.86 7.96
C ALA A 185 12.03 -25.37 9.25
N LYS A 186 12.87 -24.55 9.91
CA LYS A 186 13.46 -24.88 11.21
C LYS A 186 12.40 -25.07 12.28
N ARG A 187 11.40 -24.19 12.35
CA ARG A 187 10.30 -24.30 13.33
C ARG A 187 9.45 -25.54 13.10
N ALA A 188 9.16 -25.88 11.84
CA ALA A 188 8.44 -27.10 11.50
C ALA A 188 9.23 -28.37 11.90
N ALA A 189 10.55 -28.39 11.67
CA ALA A 189 11.41 -29.48 12.09
C ALA A 189 11.47 -29.63 13.63
N GLU A 190 11.53 -28.51 14.36
CA GLU A 190 11.50 -28.49 15.82
C GLU A 190 10.18 -29.02 16.37
N LEU A 191 9.04 -28.55 15.84
CA LEU A 191 7.70 -29.04 16.23
C LEU A 191 7.54 -30.54 16.01
N LYS A 192 8.10 -31.06 14.91
CA LYS A 192 8.11 -32.50 14.65
C LYS A 192 8.94 -33.26 15.71
N ALA A 193 10.09 -32.72 16.10
CA ALA A 193 10.92 -33.30 17.16
C ALA A 193 10.21 -33.25 18.52
N GLN A 194 9.57 -32.13 18.86
CA GLN A 194 8.76 -31.97 20.07
C GLN A 194 7.59 -32.96 20.12
N SER A 195 6.84 -33.12 19.02
CA SER A 195 5.72 -34.07 18.93
C SER A 195 6.16 -35.52 19.15
N LEU A 196 7.30 -35.91 18.54
CA LEU A 196 7.87 -37.24 18.74
C LEU A 196 8.34 -37.44 20.19
N MET A 197 8.98 -36.44 20.78
CA MET A 197 9.43 -36.47 22.18
C MET A 197 8.23 -36.59 23.12
N LYS A 198 7.20 -35.76 22.93
CA LYS A 198 5.93 -35.80 23.65
C LYS A 198 5.38 -37.23 23.68
N SER A 199 5.15 -37.83 22.51
CA SER A 199 4.54 -39.16 22.43
C SER A 199 5.34 -40.22 23.19
N LYS A 200 6.67 -40.18 23.08
CA LYS A 200 7.57 -41.10 23.80
C LYS A 200 7.56 -40.86 25.31
N ALA A 201 7.60 -39.60 25.73
CA ALA A 201 7.65 -39.22 27.13
C ALA A 201 6.33 -39.53 27.86
N GLU A 202 5.19 -39.18 27.26
CA GLU A 202 3.87 -39.51 27.80
C GLU A 202 3.67 -41.03 27.93
N THR A 203 4.09 -41.81 26.92
CA THR A 203 4.05 -43.28 26.99
C THR A 203 4.94 -43.82 28.11
N ALA A 204 6.14 -43.25 28.29
CA ALA A 204 7.06 -43.69 29.33
C ALA A 204 6.54 -43.34 30.73
N LEU A 205 5.96 -42.15 30.90
CA LEU A 205 5.36 -41.70 32.16
C LEU A 205 4.13 -42.53 32.53
N GLN A 206 3.25 -42.84 31.56
CA GLN A 206 2.12 -43.73 31.80
C GLN A 206 2.58 -45.12 32.27
N LYS A 207 3.62 -45.68 31.64
CA LYS A 207 4.18 -46.97 32.07
C LYS A 207 4.77 -46.90 33.47
N LEU A 208 5.46 -45.82 33.81
CA LEU A 208 6.00 -45.59 35.14
C LEU A 208 4.87 -45.47 36.17
N GLU A 209 3.83 -44.70 35.89
CA GLU A 209 2.65 -44.53 36.75
C GLU A 209 1.94 -45.87 37.00
N ASN A 210 1.73 -46.68 35.95
CA ASN A 210 1.13 -48.01 36.09
C ASN A 210 1.99 -48.92 36.98
N ALA A 211 3.32 -48.92 36.79
CA ALA A 211 4.24 -49.73 37.59
C ALA A 211 4.26 -49.28 39.07
N LEU A 212 4.15 -47.98 39.33
CA LEU A 212 4.03 -47.44 40.68
C LEU A 212 2.70 -47.83 41.32
N GLN A 213 1.62 -47.85 40.55
CA GLN A 213 0.31 -48.30 41.03
C GLN A 213 0.32 -49.79 41.37
N GLU A 214 0.91 -50.63 40.54
CA GLU A 214 1.12 -52.06 40.83
C GLU A 214 1.95 -52.24 42.12
N LEU A 215 3.05 -51.49 42.27
CA LEU A 215 3.89 -51.55 43.46
C LEU A 215 3.16 -51.10 44.73
N SER A 216 2.31 -50.08 44.65
CA SER A 216 1.47 -49.63 45.77
C SER A 216 0.61 -50.75 46.32
N VAL A 217 -0.09 -51.47 45.44
CA VAL A 217 -0.97 -52.58 45.82
C VAL A 217 -0.17 -53.71 46.47
N VAL A 218 1.05 -53.99 45.98
CA VAL A 218 1.94 -55.00 46.58
C VAL A 218 2.42 -54.60 47.98
N LEU A 219 2.68 -53.31 48.20
CA LEU A 219 3.16 -52.81 49.50
C LEU A 219 2.04 -52.65 50.53
N ASN A 220 0.82 -52.39 50.09
CA ASN A 220 -0.37 -52.28 50.94
C ASN A 220 -1.62 -52.54 50.09
N GLU A 221 -2.29 -53.69 50.30
CA GLU A 221 -3.39 -54.19 49.46
C GLU A 221 -4.59 -53.24 49.35
N GLU A 222 -4.81 -52.39 50.36
CA GLU A 222 -5.89 -51.40 50.37
C GLU A 222 -5.48 -50.04 49.79
N SER A 223 -4.19 -49.86 49.48
CA SER A 223 -3.66 -48.59 48.99
C SER A 223 -3.82 -48.41 47.48
N LYS A 224 -4.06 -47.17 47.06
CA LYS A 224 -3.99 -46.75 45.66
C LYS A 224 -2.95 -45.66 45.52
N PHE A 225 -2.07 -45.80 44.53
CA PHE A 225 -1.19 -44.72 44.13
C PHE A 225 -2.02 -43.62 43.49
N GLU A 226 -2.14 -42.48 44.18
CA GLU A 226 -2.79 -41.29 43.65
C GLU A 226 -1.75 -40.36 43.05
N SER A 227 -1.74 -40.28 41.73
CA SER A 227 -0.98 -39.32 40.96
C SER A 227 -1.83 -38.07 40.73
N HIS A 228 -1.27 -36.90 41.04
CA HIS A 228 -1.87 -35.60 40.71
C HIS A 228 -1.24 -34.96 39.46
N ALA A 229 -0.38 -35.71 38.76
CA ALA A 229 0.49 -35.16 37.74
C ALA A 229 -0.07 -35.34 36.33
N ASP A 230 -0.80 -34.33 35.81
CA ASP A 230 -1.07 -34.24 34.37
C ASP A 230 0.24 -34.03 33.57
N TYR A 231 0.66 -35.04 32.83
CA TYR A 231 1.84 -34.98 31.96
C TYR A 231 1.50 -34.82 30.49
N VAL A 232 0.23 -34.59 30.14
CA VAL A 232 -0.18 -34.45 28.74
C VAL A 232 0.10 -33.05 28.24
N ARG A 233 0.71 -32.92 27.05
CA ARG A 233 0.92 -31.61 26.40
C ARG A 233 0.02 -31.43 25.19
N SER A 234 -0.62 -30.28 25.06
CA SER A 234 -1.39 -29.92 23.87
C SER A 234 -0.48 -29.49 22.72
N GLU A 235 -0.99 -29.50 21.48
CA GLU A 235 -0.25 -28.94 20.35
C GLU A 235 0.01 -27.44 20.51
N ASN A 236 -0.88 -26.71 21.19
CA ASN A 236 -0.69 -25.29 21.45
C ASN A 236 0.47 -25.04 22.42
N ASP A 237 0.67 -25.95 23.39
CA ASP A 237 1.81 -25.86 24.29
C ASP A 237 3.12 -26.01 23.51
N LEU A 238 3.21 -27.02 22.63
CA LEU A 238 4.39 -27.24 21.78
C LEU A 238 4.68 -26.02 20.88
N LYS A 239 3.64 -25.39 20.34
CA LYS A 239 3.77 -24.18 19.49
C LYS A 239 4.35 -22.98 20.24
N ASN A 240 4.20 -22.93 21.55
CA ASN A 240 4.60 -21.79 22.38
C ASN A 240 5.88 -22.03 23.19
N GLU A 241 6.50 -23.20 23.07
CA GLU A 241 7.72 -23.56 23.79
C GLU A 241 8.85 -24.00 22.85
N SER A 242 10.07 -24.02 23.38
CA SER A 242 11.22 -24.60 22.69
C SER A 242 11.32 -26.11 22.93
N LEU A 243 12.11 -26.80 22.11
CA LEU A 243 12.38 -28.24 22.32
C LEU A 243 12.99 -28.53 23.70
N ASP A 244 13.81 -27.62 24.22
CA ASP A 244 14.45 -27.78 25.53
C ASP A 244 13.45 -27.58 26.68
N ASP A 245 12.50 -26.66 26.53
CA ASP A 245 11.39 -26.46 27.46
C ASP A 245 10.51 -27.72 27.52
N THR A 246 10.14 -28.28 26.36
CA THR A 246 9.39 -29.54 26.27
C THR A 246 10.12 -30.66 27.00
N LYS A 247 11.44 -30.79 26.78
CA LYS A 247 12.27 -31.80 27.43
C LYS A 247 12.31 -31.61 28.94
N THR A 248 12.52 -30.38 29.38
CA THR A 248 12.61 -30.03 30.80
C THR A 248 11.30 -30.29 31.51
N PHE A 249 10.16 -29.97 30.88
CA PHE A 249 8.83 -30.30 31.38
C PHE A 249 8.70 -31.80 31.71
N TYR A 250 8.97 -32.69 30.75
CA TYR A 250 8.82 -34.13 30.97
C TYR A 250 9.81 -34.69 32.00
N VAL A 251 11.05 -34.18 32.02
CA VAL A 251 12.03 -34.58 33.04
C VAL A 251 11.56 -34.20 34.44
N ASN A 252 11.03 -32.98 34.60
CA ASN A 252 10.49 -32.54 35.89
C ASN A 252 9.28 -33.36 36.29
N ARG A 253 8.41 -33.70 35.34
CA ARG A 253 7.23 -34.52 35.61
C ARG A 253 7.58 -35.95 36.05
N ALA A 254 8.62 -36.54 35.46
CA ALA A 254 9.15 -37.83 35.91
C ALA A 254 9.69 -37.76 37.35
N LYS A 255 10.40 -36.68 37.69
CA LYS A 255 10.91 -36.45 39.06
C LYS A 255 9.77 -36.29 40.06
N GLU A 256 8.77 -35.48 39.75
CA GLU A 256 7.59 -35.25 40.59
C GLU A 256 6.83 -36.55 40.86
N LEU A 257 6.59 -37.36 39.82
CA LEU A 257 5.92 -38.65 39.95
C LEU A 257 6.70 -39.60 40.87
N THR A 258 8.03 -39.66 40.69
CA THR A 258 8.91 -40.49 41.51
C THR A 258 8.95 -40.01 42.96
N GLN A 259 9.04 -38.69 43.19
CA GLN A 259 9.04 -38.10 44.53
C GLN A 259 7.73 -38.36 45.27
N THR A 260 6.60 -38.23 44.56
CA THR A 260 5.27 -38.50 45.12
C THR A 260 5.16 -39.97 45.56
N ALA A 261 5.61 -40.90 44.70
CA ALA A 261 5.66 -42.32 45.06
C ALA A 261 6.53 -42.60 46.27
N MET A 262 7.74 -42.04 46.32
CA MET A 262 8.64 -42.23 47.46
C MET A 262 8.01 -41.74 48.77
N GLN A 263 7.31 -40.61 48.76
CA GLN A 263 6.62 -40.07 49.93
C GLN A 263 5.45 -40.96 50.37
N GLN A 264 4.62 -41.41 49.43
CA GLN A 264 3.49 -42.31 49.74
C GLN A 264 3.98 -43.65 50.29
N PHE A 265 4.98 -44.27 49.66
CA PHE A 265 5.52 -45.56 50.09
C PHE A 265 6.28 -45.49 51.41
N ALA A 266 6.95 -44.38 51.71
CA ALA A 266 7.55 -44.15 53.02
C ALA A 266 6.49 -44.13 54.14
N GLY A 267 5.27 -43.66 53.84
CA GLY A 267 4.14 -43.66 54.77
C GLY A 267 3.59 -45.05 55.10
N TYR A 268 3.73 -46.03 54.19
CA TYR A 268 3.21 -47.39 54.42
C TYR A 268 3.98 -48.15 55.51
N ASN A 269 5.28 -47.89 55.65
CA ASN A 269 6.11 -48.51 56.70
C ASN A 269 5.83 -47.99 58.12
N MET A 270 4.96 -46.98 58.30
CA MET A 270 4.70 -46.33 59.60
C MET A 270 3.37 -46.76 60.24
N VAL A 271 2.55 -47.59 59.56
CA VAL A 271 1.21 -47.98 60.03
C VAL A 271 1.18 -49.37 60.71
N GLU A 272 2.27 -50.15 60.63
CA GLU A 272 2.37 -51.49 61.24
C GLU A 272 3.10 -51.54 62.61
N ASN A 273 3.29 -50.43 63.32
CA ASN A 273 3.80 -50.41 64.71
C ASN A 273 2.81 -49.84 65.70
#